data_AF-A0AAW2E326-F1
#
_entry.id   AF-A0AAW2E326-F1
#
_cell.length_a   1.000
_cell.length_b   1.000
_cell.length_c   1.000
_cell.angle_alpha   90.00
_cell.angle_beta   90.00
_cell.angle_gamma   90.00
#
_symmetry.space_group_name_H-M   'P 1'
#
loop_
_entity.id
_entity.type
_entity.pdbx_description
1 polymer ?
#
loop_
_entity_poly.entity_id
_entity_poly.type
_entity_poly.pdbx_seq_one_letter_code
_entity_poly.pdbx_strand_id
1 'polypeptide(L)'
;MGRSFFCKLLFDDSNKDEIMRRVLKGSTSQRKRCRYIERDHLAGHKRLYLNYFADTPVYPPNLFRRRFRMSRSLFLRIQSKVETYEPYFIQKRDNAQRFGLSSLLKITAALRMLAYGVAADFMDEYVRIGESTAIESLKKFVKAVVDIFSKEYLRSPNNEDIARLLANEEKHEFPKMLGSIDCMHWKWKNCPIAWKCQYSGHIRELTIVLEAVTSFDL
;
A
#
# COMPACT_ATOMS: atom_id res chain seq x y z
N MET A 1 -16.64 -18.51 2.04
CA MET A 1 -17.30 -17.25 1.65
C MET A 1 -16.40 -16.00 1.71
N GLY A 2 -15.30 -15.97 2.48
CA GLY A 2 -14.49 -14.74 2.67
C GLY A 2 -13.63 -14.27 1.47
N ARG A 3 -13.14 -15.17 0.60
CA ARG A 3 -12.29 -14.80 -0.57
C ARG A 3 -13.01 -13.92 -1.60
N SER A 4 -14.29 -14.20 -1.88
CA SER A 4 -15.10 -13.37 -2.78
C SER A 4 -15.43 -12.01 -2.15
N PHE A 5 -15.53 -11.98 -0.83
CA PHE A 5 -16.00 -10.83 -0.07
C PHE A 5 -14.94 -9.74 0.04
N PHE A 6 -13.68 -10.10 0.31
CA PHE A 6 -12.58 -9.13 0.42
C PHE A 6 -12.23 -8.47 -0.92
N CYS A 7 -12.21 -9.25 -2.01
CA CYS A 7 -12.05 -8.69 -3.35
C CYS A 7 -13.25 -7.83 -3.74
N LYS A 8 -14.50 -8.21 -3.42
CA LYS A 8 -15.64 -7.33 -3.64
C LYS A 8 -15.55 -6.05 -2.81
N LEU A 9 -15.16 -6.08 -1.53
CA LEU A 9 -15.07 -4.85 -0.74
C LEU A 9 -13.97 -3.87 -1.21
N LEU A 10 -12.84 -4.40 -1.70
CA LEU A 10 -11.71 -3.61 -2.20
C LEU A 10 -11.87 -3.17 -3.66
N PHE A 11 -12.66 -3.89 -4.46
CA PHE A 11 -12.83 -3.64 -5.90
C PHE A 11 -14.26 -3.25 -6.33
N ASP A 12 -15.26 -3.29 -5.43
CA ASP A 12 -16.59 -2.71 -5.64
C ASP A 12 -16.58 -1.18 -5.39
N ASP A 13 -15.51 -0.55 -5.86
CA ASP A 13 -15.39 0.90 -6.00
C ASP A 13 -16.07 1.39 -7.28
N SER A 14 -16.72 0.51 -8.06
CA SER A 14 -17.54 0.92 -9.22
C SER A 14 -18.55 2.00 -8.81
N ASN A 15 -19.18 1.82 -7.65
CA ASN A 15 -20.14 2.75 -7.09
C ASN A 15 -19.47 3.94 -6.38
N LYS A 16 -18.27 3.78 -5.78
CA LYS A 16 -17.56 4.92 -5.14
C LYS A 16 -16.92 5.85 -6.16
N ASP A 17 -16.35 5.33 -7.24
CA ASP A 17 -15.86 6.11 -8.37
C ASP A 17 -17.02 6.79 -9.08
N GLU A 18 -18.20 6.15 -9.17
CA GLU A 18 -19.41 6.77 -9.70
C GLU A 18 -20.02 7.82 -8.76
N ILE A 19 -20.03 7.59 -7.44
CA ILE A 19 -20.43 8.56 -6.41
C ILE A 19 -19.47 9.74 -6.38
N MET A 20 -18.16 9.51 -6.43
CA MET A 20 -17.14 10.57 -6.55
C MET A 20 -17.30 11.34 -7.86
N ARG A 21 -17.56 10.66 -8.99
CA ARG A 21 -17.89 11.33 -10.26
C ARG A 21 -19.19 12.14 -10.18
N ARG A 22 -20.21 11.68 -9.45
CA ARG A 22 -21.49 12.39 -9.25
C ARG A 22 -21.34 13.60 -8.32
N VAL A 23 -20.56 13.47 -7.25
CA VAL A 23 -20.18 14.59 -6.35
C VAL A 23 -19.33 15.62 -7.10
N LEU A 24 -18.43 15.19 -7.99
CA LEU A 24 -17.63 16.07 -8.85
C LEU A 24 -18.44 16.70 -10.01
N LYS A 25 -19.53 16.07 -10.46
CA LYS A 25 -20.42 16.58 -11.52
C LYS A 25 -21.37 17.69 -11.02
N GLY A 26 -21.44 17.94 -9.71
CA GLY A 26 -22.31 18.96 -9.11
C GLY A 26 -21.80 20.39 -9.17
N SER A 27 -20.65 20.66 -9.79
CA SER A 27 -20.21 22.04 -10.01
C SER A 27 -19.53 22.17 -11.37
N THR A 28 -20.16 22.93 -12.27
CA THR A 28 -19.53 23.53 -13.45
C THR A 28 -18.51 24.57 -12.99
N SER A 29 -17.44 24.11 -12.36
CA SER A 29 -16.26 24.94 -12.10
C SER A 29 -15.51 25.07 -13.42
N GLN A 30 -15.38 26.30 -13.93
CA GLN A 30 -14.39 26.62 -14.97
C GLN A 30 -13.09 25.90 -14.60
N ARG A 31 -12.54 25.06 -15.51
CA ARG A 31 -11.21 24.44 -15.33
C ARG A 31 -10.21 25.57 -15.05
N LYS A 32 -9.94 25.85 -13.77
CA LYS A 32 -8.83 26.70 -13.38
C LYS A 32 -7.59 26.05 -13.96
N ARG A 33 -6.88 26.79 -14.81
CA ARG A 33 -5.63 26.34 -15.41
C ARG A 33 -4.68 26.03 -14.25
N CYS A 34 -4.47 24.74 -13.97
CA CYS A 34 -3.58 24.34 -12.89
C CYS A 34 -2.18 24.81 -13.27
N ARG A 35 -1.55 25.64 -12.43
CA ARG A 35 -0.19 26.11 -12.70
C ARG A 35 0.74 24.92 -12.61
N TYR A 36 1.44 24.63 -13.70
CA TYR A 36 2.47 23.60 -13.69
C TYR A 36 3.61 24.05 -12.78
N ILE A 37 3.97 23.20 -11.81
CA ILE A 37 5.13 23.39 -10.93
C ILE A 37 6.18 22.40 -11.42
N GLU A 38 7.33 22.92 -11.86
CA GLU A 38 8.48 22.10 -12.23
C GLU A 38 9.12 21.51 -10.97
N ARG A 39 8.76 20.27 -10.69
CA ARG A 39 9.30 19.46 -9.61
C ARG A 39 10.46 18.68 -10.18
N ASP A 40 11.70 19.09 -9.93
CA ASP A 40 12.88 18.37 -10.42
C ASP A 40 12.90 16.92 -9.91
N HIS A 41 12.26 16.03 -10.68
CA HIS A 41 12.04 14.64 -10.35
C HIS A 41 13.33 13.84 -10.37
N LEU A 42 14.30 14.26 -11.19
CA LEU A 42 15.61 13.62 -11.27
C LEU A 42 16.41 13.89 -10.00
N ALA A 43 16.43 15.13 -9.50
CA ALA A 43 17.02 15.44 -8.21
C ALA A 43 16.31 14.73 -7.06
N GLY A 44 14.97 14.65 -7.10
CA GLY A 44 14.17 13.89 -6.13
C GLY A 44 14.59 12.41 -6.08
N HIS A 45 14.74 11.78 -7.26
CA HIS A 45 15.19 10.40 -7.39
C HIS A 45 16.61 10.22 -6.83
N LYS A 46 17.57 11.05 -7.26
CA LYS A 46 18.96 10.98 -6.78
C LYS A 46 19.04 11.10 -5.27
N ARG A 47 18.31 12.04 -4.67
CA ARG A 47 18.27 12.24 -3.21
C ARG A 47 17.70 11.01 -2.50
N LEU A 48 16.59 10.46 -2.99
CA LEU A 48 16.00 9.25 -2.40
C LEU A 48 16.96 8.06 -2.50
N TYR A 49 17.61 7.88 -3.66
CA TYR A 49 18.55 6.82 -3.92
C TYR A 49 19.76 6.90 -2.98
N LEU A 50 20.43 8.05 -2.91
CA LEU A 50 21.58 8.27 -2.01
C LEU A 50 21.22 8.08 -0.53
N ASN A 51 19.99 8.42 -0.14
CA ASN A 51 19.57 8.29 1.24
C ASN A 51 19.40 6.84 1.70
N TYR A 52 18.97 5.93 0.81
CA TYR A 52 18.50 4.60 1.22
C TYR A 52 18.99 3.43 0.36
N PHE A 53 19.23 3.65 -0.94
CA PHE A 53 19.43 2.60 -1.94
C PHE A 53 20.83 2.58 -2.56
N ALA A 54 21.67 3.58 -2.31
CA ALA A 54 23.08 3.55 -2.68
C ALA A 54 23.84 2.45 -1.92
N ASP A 55 25.05 2.12 -2.38
CA ASP A 55 25.93 1.13 -1.72
C ASP A 55 26.33 1.60 -0.32
N THR A 56 26.62 2.89 -0.18
CA THR A 56 26.83 3.58 1.09
C THR A 56 25.71 4.60 1.32
N PRO A 57 24.55 4.19 1.85
CA PRO A 57 23.42 5.09 2.05
C PRO A 57 23.63 6.02 3.24
N VAL A 58 23.04 7.22 3.19
CA VAL A 58 23.06 8.17 4.33
C VAL A 58 22.41 7.58 5.57
N TYR A 59 21.31 6.82 5.39
CA TYR A 59 20.60 6.21 6.52
C TYR A 59 20.93 4.71 6.65
N PRO A 60 21.33 4.25 7.84
CA PRO A 60 21.57 2.83 8.09
C PRO A 60 20.31 1.95 7.95
N PRO A 61 20.47 0.62 7.79
CA PRO A 61 19.38 -0.32 7.54
C PRO A 61 18.28 -0.34 8.61
N ASN A 62 18.61 -0.08 9.88
CA ASN A 62 17.64 0.02 10.97
C ASN A 62 16.66 1.19 10.77
N LEU A 63 17.15 2.35 10.31
CA LEU A 63 16.32 3.50 9.97
C LEU A 63 15.50 3.25 8.70
N PHE A 64 16.05 2.51 7.74
CA PHE A 64 15.26 2.03 6.59
C PHE A 64 14.07 1.19 7.07
N ARG A 65 14.31 0.15 7.88
CA ARG A 65 13.25 -0.73 8.40
C ARG A 65 12.20 0.04 9.20
N ARG A 66 12.61 1.00 10.03
CA ARG A 66 11.67 1.87 10.77
C ARG A 66 10.82 2.75 9.84
N ARG A 67 11.39 3.26 8.75
CA ARG A 67 10.72 4.22 7.84
C ARG A 67 9.85 3.56 6.76
N PHE A 68 10.28 2.42 6.24
CA PHE A 68 9.57 1.67 5.20
C PHE A 68 8.77 0.50 5.76
N ARG A 69 8.90 0.19 7.06
CA ARG A 69 8.27 -0.94 7.75
C ARG A 69 8.63 -2.32 7.16
N MET A 70 9.75 -2.39 6.44
CA MET A 70 10.25 -3.61 5.80
C MET A 70 11.76 -3.53 5.57
N SER A 71 12.40 -4.66 5.27
CA SER A 71 13.81 -4.68 4.87
C SER A 71 14.02 -4.08 3.47
N ARG A 72 15.24 -3.60 3.19
CA ARG A 72 15.60 -3.05 1.86
C ARG A 72 15.51 -4.12 0.76
N SER A 73 15.92 -5.35 1.07
CA SER A 73 15.82 -6.47 0.13
C SER A 73 14.37 -6.79 -0.23
N LEU A 74 13.47 -6.80 0.76
CA LEU A 74 12.04 -6.99 0.52
C LEU A 74 11.45 -5.86 -0.33
N PHE A 75 11.81 -4.62 -0.05
CA PHE A 75 11.39 -3.47 -0.86
C PHE A 75 11.80 -3.65 -2.33
N LEU A 76 13.08 -3.97 -2.60
CA LEU A 76 13.59 -4.15 -3.96
C LEU A 76 12.91 -5.32 -4.68
N ARG A 77 12.61 -6.41 -3.95
CA ARG A 77 11.83 -7.54 -4.47
C ARG A 77 10.42 -7.13 -4.88
N ILE A 78 9.73 -6.35 -4.05
CA ILE A 78 8.39 -5.83 -4.36
C ILE A 78 8.46 -4.90 -5.57
N GLN A 79 9.41 -3.97 -5.60
CA GLN A 79 9.61 -3.06 -6.72
C GLN A 79 9.79 -3.82 -8.04
N SER A 80 10.69 -4.80 -8.09
CA SER A 80 10.96 -5.57 -9.31
C SER A 80 9.71 -6.33 -9.80
N LYS A 81 8.96 -6.95 -8.88
CA LYS A 81 7.70 -7.64 -9.25
C LYS A 81 6.63 -6.65 -9.75
N VAL A 82 6.49 -5.50 -9.10
CA VAL A 82 5.50 -4.47 -9.48
C VAL A 82 5.85 -3.81 -10.81
N GLU A 83 7.13 -3.48 -11.06
CA GLU A 83 7.59 -2.95 -12.35
C GLU A 83 7.32 -3.91 -13.50
N THR A 84 7.49 -5.22 -13.26
CA THR A 84 7.25 -6.27 -14.26
C THR A 84 5.76 -6.43 -14.56
N TYR A 85 4.91 -6.31 -13.54
CA TYR A 85 3.47 -6.53 -13.67
C TYR A 85 2.70 -5.31 -14.21
N GLU A 86 3.03 -4.10 -13.76
CA GLU A 86 2.28 -2.88 -14.06
C GLU A 86 3.18 -1.85 -14.79
N PRO A 87 3.02 -1.68 -16.12
CA PRO A 87 3.84 -0.80 -16.94
C PRO A 87 3.85 0.67 -16.52
N TYR A 88 2.89 1.10 -15.69
CA TYR A 88 2.89 2.43 -15.08
C TYR A 88 4.16 2.71 -14.24
N PHE A 89 4.73 1.69 -13.60
CA PHE A 89 5.91 1.88 -12.74
C PHE A 89 7.22 1.93 -13.51
N ILE A 90 7.25 1.43 -14.75
CA ILE A 90 8.44 1.52 -15.62
C ILE A 90 8.74 2.99 -15.88
N GLN A 91 9.98 3.42 -15.62
CA GLN A 91 10.41 4.78 -15.88
C GLN A 91 10.52 5.02 -17.38
N LYS A 92 9.81 6.04 -17.88
CA LYS A 92 9.78 6.40 -19.30
C LYS A 92 10.46 7.75 -19.50
N ARG A 93 10.96 7.98 -20.72
CA ARG A 93 11.38 9.31 -21.16
C ARG A 93 10.18 10.08 -21.71
N ASP A 94 10.15 11.38 -21.46
CA ASP A 94 9.21 12.27 -22.11
C ASP A 94 9.66 12.60 -23.55
N ASN A 95 8.81 13.32 -24.29
CA ASN A 95 9.12 13.75 -25.66
C ASN A 95 10.36 14.69 -25.72
N ALA A 96 10.74 15.29 -24.61
CA ALA A 96 11.93 16.12 -24.46
C ALA A 96 13.17 15.32 -24.00
N GLN A 97 13.11 13.98 -24.04
CA GLN A 97 14.17 13.05 -23.60
C GLN A 97 14.54 13.13 -22.11
N ARG A 98 13.74 13.80 -21.29
CA ARG A 98 13.94 13.83 -19.83
C ARG A 98 13.35 12.58 -19.20
N PHE A 99 14.02 12.06 -18.18
CA PHE A 99 13.50 10.92 -17.42
C PHE A 99 12.32 11.36 -16.55
N GLY A 100 11.19 10.67 -16.73
CA GLY A 100 10.02 10.84 -15.87
C GLY A 100 10.23 10.25 -14.46
N LEU A 101 9.14 10.18 -13.71
CA LEU A 101 9.14 9.62 -12.35
C LEU A 101 9.56 8.15 -12.34
N SER A 102 10.62 7.86 -11.57
CA SER A 102 11.06 6.50 -11.29
C SER A 102 10.02 5.71 -10.49
N SER A 103 10.03 4.40 -10.65
CA SER A 103 9.33 3.43 -9.79
C SER A 103 9.61 3.63 -8.30
N LEU A 104 10.89 3.84 -7.92
CA LEU A 104 11.29 4.10 -6.54
C LEU A 104 10.49 5.22 -5.89
N LEU A 105 10.35 6.35 -6.59
CA LEU A 105 9.59 7.51 -6.12
C LEU A 105 8.11 7.18 -5.97
N LYS A 106 7.50 6.56 -6.99
CA LYS A 106 6.07 6.20 -7.01
C LYS A 106 5.71 5.21 -5.89
N ILE A 107 6.51 4.15 -5.74
CA ILE A 107 6.32 3.12 -4.71
C ILE A 107 6.58 3.69 -3.32
N THR A 108 7.62 4.51 -3.16
CA THR A 108 7.88 5.20 -1.88
C THR A 108 6.73 6.10 -1.47
N ALA A 109 6.10 6.79 -2.41
CA ALA A 109 4.91 7.59 -2.14
C ALA A 109 3.75 6.73 -1.64
N ALA A 110 3.42 5.67 -2.39
CA ALA A 110 2.36 4.74 -2.01
C ALA A 110 2.59 4.12 -0.62
N LEU A 111 3.81 3.63 -0.36
CA LEU A 111 4.15 3.00 0.92
C LEU A 111 4.10 3.99 2.09
N ARG A 112 4.47 5.26 1.89
CA ARG A 112 4.39 6.26 2.95
C ARG A 112 2.95 6.63 3.28
N MET A 113 2.11 6.77 2.26
CA MET A 113 0.68 6.99 2.45
C MET A 113 0.04 5.81 3.21
N LEU A 114 0.42 4.57 2.88
CA LEU A 114 -0.07 3.37 3.57
C LEU A 114 0.45 3.22 5.00
N ALA A 115 1.76 3.43 5.22
CA ALA A 115 2.40 3.17 6.51
C ALA A 115 2.13 4.25 7.56
N TYR A 116 1.87 5.49 7.12
CA TYR A 116 1.71 6.63 8.02
C TYR A 116 0.36 7.35 7.89
N GLY A 117 -0.49 6.95 6.94
CA GLY A 117 -1.79 7.62 6.72
C GLY A 117 -1.64 9.07 6.27
N VAL A 118 -0.52 9.41 5.63
CA VAL A 118 -0.19 10.78 5.24
C VAL A 118 -1.02 11.22 4.03
N ALA A 119 -1.44 12.49 4.03
CA ALA A 119 -2.17 13.09 2.93
C ALA A 119 -1.32 13.13 1.64
N ALA A 120 -1.98 13.04 0.49
CA ALA A 120 -1.29 12.94 -0.80
C ALA A 120 -0.52 14.21 -1.19
N ASP A 121 -0.95 15.37 -0.70
CA ASP A 121 -0.31 16.67 -0.92
C ASP A 121 1.08 16.76 -0.27
N PHE A 122 1.25 16.17 0.91
CA PHE A 122 2.50 16.11 1.64
C PHE A 122 3.60 15.34 0.88
N MET A 123 3.23 14.47 -0.05
CA MET A 123 4.19 13.76 -0.88
C MET A 123 4.95 14.72 -1.82
N ASP A 124 4.41 15.90 -2.11
CA ASP A 124 5.10 16.92 -2.90
C ASP A 124 6.34 17.45 -2.16
N GLU A 125 6.21 17.75 -0.87
CA GLU A 125 7.34 18.21 -0.05
C GLU A 125 8.41 17.12 0.12
N TYR A 126 7.98 15.87 0.26
CA TYR A 126 8.90 14.77 0.58
C TYR A 126 9.58 14.14 -0.64
N VAL A 127 8.80 13.69 -1.63
CA VAL A 127 9.31 13.00 -2.84
C VAL A 127 9.16 13.83 -4.11
N ARG A 128 8.63 15.06 -4.04
CA ARG A 128 8.41 15.94 -5.20
C ARG A 128 7.51 15.32 -6.26
N ILE A 129 6.41 14.72 -5.80
CA ILE A 129 5.35 14.15 -6.65
C ILE A 129 4.06 14.95 -6.40
N GLY A 130 3.36 15.32 -7.48
CA GLY A 130 2.07 16.00 -7.35
C GLY A 130 1.00 15.09 -6.74
N GLU A 131 0.07 15.68 -6.00
CA GLU A 131 -0.99 14.99 -5.26
C GLU A 131 -1.73 13.94 -6.11
N SER A 132 -2.19 14.33 -7.31
CA SER A 132 -2.92 13.42 -8.22
C SER A 132 -2.10 12.20 -8.63
N THR A 133 -0.80 12.39 -8.88
CA THR A 133 0.12 11.31 -9.24
C THR A 133 0.46 10.42 -8.05
N ALA A 134 0.51 10.97 -6.83
CA ALA A 134 0.68 10.19 -5.60
C ALA A 134 -0.53 9.27 -5.37
N ILE A 135 -1.75 9.81 -5.51
CA ILE A 135 -3.01 9.04 -5.41
C ILE A 135 -3.06 7.95 -6.49
N GLU A 136 -2.73 8.28 -7.74
CA GLU A 136 -2.72 7.30 -8.82
C GLU A 136 -1.69 6.19 -8.58
N SER A 137 -0.48 6.56 -8.15
CA SER A 137 0.58 5.61 -7.79
C SER A 137 0.12 4.69 -6.66
N LEU A 138 -0.57 5.21 -5.65
CA LEU A 138 -1.14 4.41 -4.57
C LEU A 138 -2.16 3.40 -5.09
N LYS A 139 -3.14 3.84 -5.89
CA LYS A 139 -4.19 2.97 -6.45
C LYS A 139 -3.58 1.83 -7.29
N LYS A 140 -2.65 2.18 -8.19
CA LYS A 140 -1.93 1.22 -9.05
C LYS A 140 -1.09 0.25 -8.24
N PHE A 141 -0.37 0.75 -7.23
CA PHE A 141 0.47 -0.06 -6.37
C PHE A 141 -0.35 -1.07 -5.57
N VAL A 142 -1.42 -0.64 -4.90
CA VAL A 142 -2.28 -1.53 -4.11
C VAL A 142 -2.88 -2.62 -4.99
N LYS A 143 -3.40 -2.26 -6.17
CA LYS A 143 -3.93 -3.25 -7.13
C LYS A 143 -2.86 -4.28 -7.53
N ALA A 144 -1.68 -3.81 -7.95
CA ALA A 144 -0.59 -4.69 -8.34
C ALA A 144 -0.14 -5.61 -7.19
N VAL A 145 0.00 -5.07 -5.98
CA VAL A 145 0.40 -5.87 -4.80
C VAL A 145 -0.63 -6.94 -4.49
N VAL A 146 -1.93 -6.60 -4.48
CA VAL A 146 -2.99 -7.58 -4.26
C VAL A 146 -2.97 -8.65 -5.35
N ASP A 147 -2.88 -8.28 -6.62
CA ASP A 147 -2.89 -9.26 -7.71
C ASP A 147 -1.67 -10.20 -7.67
N ILE A 148 -0.47 -9.67 -7.41
CA ILE A 148 0.78 -10.44 -7.38
C ILE A 148 0.86 -11.33 -6.14
N PHE A 149 0.54 -10.80 -4.97
CA PHE A 149 0.84 -11.45 -3.69
C PHE A 149 -0.37 -12.09 -3.02
N SER A 150 -1.60 -11.86 -3.51
CA SER A 150 -2.81 -12.39 -2.83
C SER A 150 -2.84 -13.91 -2.72
N LYS A 151 -2.37 -14.62 -3.74
CA LYS A 151 -2.37 -16.08 -3.76
C LYS A 151 -1.40 -16.67 -2.74
N GLU A 152 -0.31 -15.97 -2.45
CA GLU A 152 0.76 -16.45 -1.57
C GLU A 152 0.53 -15.97 -0.13
N TYR A 153 0.25 -14.68 0.07
CA TYR A 153 0.26 -14.02 1.38
C TYR A 153 -1.12 -13.56 1.89
N LEU A 154 -2.10 -13.32 1.02
CA LEU A 154 -3.46 -12.89 1.42
C LEU A 154 -4.48 -14.04 1.34
N ARG A 155 -4.02 -15.25 1.68
CA ARG A 155 -4.86 -16.45 1.76
C ARG A 155 -4.89 -16.99 3.17
N SER A 156 -5.89 -17.81 3.46
CA SER A 156 -5.87 -18.63 4.67
C SER A 156 -4.64 -19.55 4.66
N PRO A 157 -3.98 -19.73 5.82
CA PRO A 157 -2.81 -20.61 5.92
C PRO A 157 -3.21 -22.04 5.56
N ASN A 158 -2.34 -22.75 4.86
CA ASN A 158 -2.53 -24.17 4.56
C ASN A 158 -1.84 -25.01 5.65
N ASN A 159 -1.97 -26.33 5.60
CA ASN A 159 -1.37 -27.21 6.61
C ASN A 159 0.16 -27.08 6.67
N GLU A 160 0.81 -26.76 5.54
CA GLU A 160 2.26 -26.55 5.48
C GLU A 160 2.69 -25.24 6.16
N ASP A 161 1.94 -24.15 5.96
CA ASP A 161 2.16 -22.88 6.65
C ASP A 161 1.97 -23.04 8.16
N ILE A 162 0.92 -23.77 8.57
CA ILE A 162 0.63 -24.07 9.97
C ILE A 162 1.79 -24.85 10.58
N ALA A 163 2.25 -25.92 9.91
CA ALA A 163 3.38 -26.71 10.39
C ALA A 163 4.67 -25.88 10.49
N ARG A 164 4.96 -25.03 9.49
CA ARG A 164 6.12 -24.12 9.52
C ARG A 164 6.05 -23.12 10.66
N LEU A 165 4.87 -22.51 10.88
CA LEU A 165 4.66 -21.56 11.97
C LEU A 165 4.84 -22.23 13.33
N LEU A 166 4.21 -23.39 13.55
CA LEU A 166 4.34 -24.16 14.79
C LEU A 166 5.80 -24.55 15.07
N ALA A 167 6.54 -25.01 14.05
CA ALA A 167 7.95 -25.36 14.19
C ALA A 167 8.85 -24.16 14.53
N ASN A 168 8.50 -22.96 14.06
CA ASN A 168 9.22 -21.75 14.41
C ASN A 168 8.93 -21.31 15.86
N GLU A 169 7.66 -21.36 16.29
CA GLU A 169 7.30 -21.00 17.66
C GLU A 169 7.80 -22.01 18.70
N GLU A 170 7.89 -23.30 18.33
CA GLU A 170 8.50 -24.33 19.17
C GLU A 170 9.98 -24.04 19.45
N LYS A 171 10.73 -23.51 18.47
CA LYS A 171 12.12 -23.03 18.69
C LYS A 171 12.20 -21.85 19.65
N HIS A 172 11.13 -21.08 19.77
CA HIS A 172 11.01 -19.97 20.71
C HIS A 172 10.42 -20.40 22.06
N GLU A 173 10.30 -21.71 22.31
CA GLU A 173 9.74 -22.28 23.54
C GLU A 173 8.26 -21.95 23.76
N PHE A 174 7.52 -21.64 22.68
CA PHE A 174 6.07 -21.45 22.68
C PHE A 174 5.35 -22.59 21.93
N PRO A 175 5.33 -23.81 22.50
CA PRO A 175 4.72 -24.96 21.84
C PRO A 175 3.22 -24.72 21.62
N LYS A 176 2.73 -25.10 20.43
CA LYS A 176 1.34 -24.93 19.96
C LYS A 176 0.91 -23.49 19.67
N MET A 177 1.80 -22.50 19.72
CA MET A 177 1.50 -21.15 19.26
C MET A 177 1.58 -21.10 17.73
N LEU A 178 0.51 -20.65 17.06
CA LEU A 178 0.48 -20.51 15.60
C LEU A 178 1.12 -19.18 15.12
N GLY A 179 1.38 -18.28 16.06
CA GLY A 179 1.90 -16.94 15.84
C GLY A 179 1.12 -15.92 16.66
N SER A 180 1.56 -14.66 16.58
CA SER A 180 0.81 -13.54 17.15
C SER A 180 -0.37 -13.19 16.26
N ILE A 181 -1.57 -13.14 16.85
CA ILE A 181 -2.77 -12.62 16.18
C ILE A 181 -2.74 -11.10 16.34
N ASP A 182 -2.64 -10.37 15.23
CA ASP A 182 -2.91 -8.93 15.20
C ASP A 182 -4.33 -8.70 14.67
N CYS A 183 -5.11 -7.93 15.44
CA CYS A 183 -6.50 -7.62 15.15
C CYS A 183 -6.65 -6.11 14.95
N MET A 184 -6.88 -5.68 13.72
CA MET A 184 -7.26 -4.29 13.45
C MET A 184 -8.78 -4.16 13.35
N HIS A 185 -9.36 -3.36 14.24
CA HIS A 185 -10.78 -3.01 14.22
C HIS A 185 -11.00 -1.80 13.31
N TRP A 186 -11.71 -2.00 12.20
CA TRP A 186 -12.01 -0.93 11.25
C TRP A 186 -13.48 -0.55 11.31
N LYS A 187 -13.75 0.71 11.68
CA LYS A 187 -15.11 1.24 11.75
C LYS A 187 -15.74 1.26 10.36
N TRP A 188 -16.82 0.50 10.19
CA TRP A 188 -17.56 0.40 8.96
C TRP A 188 -18.70 1.43 8.94
N LYS A 189 -18.36 2.67 8.61
CA LYS A 189 -19.30 3.81 8.59
C LYS A 189 -20.53 3.59 7.69
N ASN A 190 -20.37 2.87 6.58
CA ASN A 190 -21.40 2.62 5.58
C ASN A 190 -21.88 1.16 5.56
N CYS A 191 -21.88 0.47 6.71
CA CYS A 191 -22.38 -0.89 6.82
C CYS A 191 -23.89 -0.94 6.49
N PRO A 192 -24.34 -1.82 5.56
CA PRO A 192 -25.77 -2.01 5.28
C PRO A 192 -26.57 -2.37 6.53
N ILE A 193 -27.81 -1.88 6.63
CA ILE A 193 -28.67 -2.07 7.80
C ILE A 193 -28.88 -3.56 8.12
N ALA A 194 -29.06 -4.38 7.08
CA ALA A 194 -29.26 -5.82 7.22
C ALA A 194 -28.10 -6.53 7.94
N TRP A 195 -26.91 -5.93 7.96
CA TRP A 195 -25.68 -6.52 8.47
C TRP A 195 -25.28 -5.89 9.81
N LYS A 196 -26.00 -4.85 10.25
CA LYS A 196 -25.67 -4.05 11.42
C LYS A 196 -25.57 -4.88 12.70
N CYS A 197 -26.46 -5.86 12.88
CA CYS A 197 -26.44 -6.71 14.07
C CYS A 197 -25.26 -7.70 14.09
N GLN A 198 -24.80 -8.16 12.92
CA GLN A 198 -23.73 -9.16 12.84
C GLN A 198 -22.34 -8.55 13.10
N TYR A 199 -22.16 -7.27 12.81
CA TYR A 199 -20.87 -6.56 12.93
C TYR A 199 -20.84 -5.53 14.07
N SER A 200 -21.84 -5.53 14.95
CA SER A 200 -21.87 -4.72 16.16
C SER A 200 -21.34 -5.54 17.35
N GLY A 201 -20.04 -5.41 17.64
CA GLY A 201 -19.40 -6.06 18.79
C GLY A 201 -19.61 -5.30 20.10
N HIS A 202 -18.74 -5.56 21.09
CA HIS A 202 -18.84 -4.97 22.44
C HIS A 202 -18.77 -3.43 22.46
N ILE A 203 -18.10 -2.82 21.47
CA ILE A 203 -17.91 -1.37 21.33
C ILE A 203 -19.20 -0.68 20.84
N ARG A 204 -20.25 -1.44 20.49
CA ARG A 204 -21.52 -0.95 19.89
C ARG A 204 -21.32 -0.14 18.59
N GLU A 205 -20.12 -0.21 18.02
CA GLU A 205 -19.78 0.34 16.71
C GLU A 205 -19.64 -0.80 15.70
N LEU A 206 -20.05 -0.50 14.47
CA LEU A 206 -19.92 -1.42 13.35
C LEU A 206 -18.45 -1.52 13.00
N THR A 207 -17.84 -2.68 13.26
CA THR A 207 -16.42 -2.89 13.01
C THR A 207 -16.21 -4.18 12.23
N ILE A 208 -15.28 -4.13 11.27
CA ILE A 208 -14.71 -5.32 10.64
C ILE A 208 -13.39 -5.58 11.33
N VAL A 209 -13.17 -6.82 11.76
CA VAL A 209 -11.89 -7.27 12.32
C VAL A 209 -11.08 -7.90 11.19
N LEU A 210 -9.89 -7.35 10.99
CA LEU A 210 -8.87 -7.94 10.14
C LEU A 210 -7.92 -8.72 11.05
N GLU A 211 -7.94 -10.04 10.92
CA GLU A 211 -7.02 -10.94 11.60
C GLU A 211 -5.89 -11.33 10.64
N ALA A 212 -4.66 -11.12 11.07
CA ALA A 212 -3.47 -11.56 10.34
C ALA A 212 -2.62 -12.45 11.24
N VAL A 213 -2.23 -13.60 10.73
CA VAL A 213 -1.17 -14.44 11.32
C VAL A 213 0.10 -14.11 10.56
N THR A 214 1.10 -13.59 11.27
CA THR A 214 2.37 -13.14 10.68
C THR A 214 3.48 -14.12 11.01
N SER A 215 4.29 -14.48 10.01
CA SER A 215 5.52 -15.24 10.23
C SER A 215 6.71 -14.29 10.40
N PHE A 216 7.79 -14.79 11.01
CA PHE A 216 9.03 -14.02 11.20
C PHE A 216 9.75 -13.65 9.89
N ASP A 217 9.46 -14.35 8.79
CA ASP A 217 10.24 -14.33 7.54
C ASP A 217 10.04 -13.10 6.63
N LEU A 218 9.47 -12.00 7.14
CA LEU A 218 9.16 -10.76 6.39
C LEU A 218 10.10 -9.56 6.68
#